data_AF-A0A7Y5IX38-F1
#
_entry.id   AF-A0A7Y5IX38-F1
#
_cell.length_a   1.000
_cell.length_b   1.000
_cell.length_c   1.000
_cell.angle_alpha   90.00
_cell.angle_beta   90.00
_cell.angle_gamma   90.00
#
_symmetry.space_group_name_H-M   'P 1'
#
loop_
_entity.id
_entity.type
_entity.pdbx_description
1 polymer ?
#
loop_
_entity_poly.entity_id
_entity_poly.type
_entity_poly.pdbx_seq_one_letter_code
_entity_poly.pdbx_strand_id
1 'polypeptide(L)'
;MAGRRGFFRTISAILSGGLLEKWLAPSAVASAQPFQGPGSGPANHRSSQGISGNDPIREEFDLVVVGGGIAGTTAAIAAARNGLRVALVHNRSMLGGNSSSEVKLFPENNSGHQPWIKEGGIHDEFHTEERVRNHFEYREGIMNCHWDLVLYEKVLLEPNLRLFLNTHAHGVLMKGENRIGSVLALQIGTEKSFELSAPLFIDSSGDGFLGHLAGAEYRWGREARSEYNEPLALDQADEKVMGNTLFFRAVDTGKPVPFKRPEWAALFESEADLPARNHQYIEGGYWWIEVGAPHHPITDNEEIRHEALRQLLGVWDHIKNHGDHGAENYGLEFVGFWPYKRECRRI
;
A
#
# COMPACT_ATOMS: atom_id res chain seq x y z
N MET A 1 12.96 68.59 13.60
CA MET A 1 12.73 67.15 13.32
C MET A 1 11.79 66.62 14.40
N ALA A 2 10.46 66.74 14.37
CA ALA A 2 9.47 66.55 13.31
C ALA A 2 9.57 65.16 12.66
N GLY A 3 8.77 64.21 13.16
CA GLY A 3 8.58 62.87 12.59
C GLY A 3 8.63 61.76 13.65
N ARG A 4 7.64 60.84 13.62
CA ARG A 4 7.51 59.59 14.41
C ARG A 4 6.77 59.58 15.75
N ARG A 5 5.73 60.41 15.94
CA ARG A 5 4.67 60.12 16.96
C ARG A 5 3.22 60.15 16.44
N GLY A 6 3.02 60.28 15.12
CA GLY A 6 1.69 60.33 14.49
C GLY A 6 1.21 59.08 13.75
N PHE A 7 2.04 58.04 13.58
CA PHE A 7 1.71 56.91 12.71
C PHE A 7 0.86 55.81 13.39
N PHE A 8 0.83 55.74 14.72
CA PHE A 8 0.07 54.71 15.46
C PHE A 8 -1.36 55.11 15.85
N ARG A 9 -1.83 56.33 15.50
CA ARG A 9 -3.22 56.73 15.74
C ARG A 9 -4.16 56.53 14.54
N THR A 10 -3.64 56.22 13.35
CA THR A 10 -4.47 56.06 12.14
C THR A 10 -4.86 54.61 11.83
N ILE A 11 -4.25 53.61 12.47
CA ILE A 11 -4.65 52.19 12.27
C ILE A 11 -5.74 51.75 13.26
N SER A 12 -5.91 52.47 14.37
CA SER A 12 -6.96 52.15 15.36
C SER A 12 -8.36 52.65 14.99
N ALA A 13 -8.53 53.34 13.85
CA ALA A 13 -9.80 53.94 13.42
C ALA A 13 -10.31 53.42 12.05
N ILE A 14 -9.62 52.45 11.44
CA ILE A 14 -10.04 51.82 10.16
C ILE A 14 -10.51 50.36 10.38
N LEU A 15 -10.49 49.85 11.61
CA LEU A 15 -10.96 48.49 11.96
C LEU A 15 -12.18 48.48 12.90
N SER A 16 -12.89 49.60 13.04
CA SER A 16 -14.09 49.70 13.90
C SER A 16 -15.39 49.95 13.13
N GLY A 17 -15.47 49.61 11.85
CA GLY A 17 -16.74 49.66 11.13
C GLY A 17 -16.71 48.87 9.82
N GLY A 18 -17.44 47.75 9.77
CA GLY A 18 -17.97 47.23 8.50
C GLY A 18 -17.37 45.94 7.93
N LEU A 19 -16.64 45.12 8.69
CA LEU A 19 -16.15 43.82 8.19
C LEU A 19 -16.39 42.61 9.10
N LEU A 20 -17.03 42.80 10.26
CA LEU A 20 -17.28 41.74 11.24
C LEU A 20 -18.67 41.07 11.16
N GLU A 21 -19.56 41.53 10.27
CA GLU A 21 -20.90 40.91 10.09
C GLU A 21 -21.02 40.04 8.82
N LYS A 22 -19.97 39.92 7.99
CA LYS A 22 -19.99 39.04 6.80
C LYS A 22 -19.28 37.69 6.99
N TRP A 23 -18.73 37.42 8.17
CA TRP A 23 -18.04 36.16 8.49
C TRP A 23 -18.81 35.25 9.47
N LEU A 24 -20.03 35.63 9.86
CA LEU A 24 -20.92 34.84 10.70
C LEU A 24 -22.20 34.37 9.98
N ALA A 25 -22.25 34.48 8.65
CA ALA A 25 -23.23 33.73 7.88
C ALA A 25 -22.78 32.26 7.85
N PRO A 26 -23.64 31.28 8.19
CA PRO A 26 -23.30 29.88 7.99
C PRO A 26 -23.02 29.72 6.51
N SER A 27 -21.77 29.41 6.15
CA SER A 27 -21.51 28.83 4.84
C SER A 27 -22.40 27.61 4.77
N ALA A 28 -23.24 27.54 3.74
CA ALA A 28 -24.01 26.36 3.45
C ALA A 28 -23.00 25.23 3.23
N VAL A 29 -22.70 24.49 4.30
CA VAL A 29 -22.26 23.10 4.20
C VAL A 29 -23.34 22.50 3.31
N ALA A 30 -22.97 22.20 2.07
CA ALA A 30 -23.79 21.31 1.26
C ALA A 30 -23.95 20.08 2.15
N SER A 31 -25.13 19.92 2.74
CA SER A 31 -25.45 18.78 3.57
C SER A 31 -25.13 17.59 2.69
N ALA A 32 -24.08 16.84 3.01
CA ALA A 32 -23.85 15.56 2.40
C ALA A 32 -25.16 14.80 2.67
N GLN A 33 -25.96 14.62 1.62
CA GLN A 33 -27.14 13.78 1.71
C GLN A 33 -26.64 12.45 2.26
N PRO A 34 -27.25 11.91 3.33
CA PRO A 34 -26.94 10.54 3.75
C PRO A 34 -27.01 9.67 2.49
N PHE A 35 -26.06 8.76 2.32
CA PHE A 35 -26.14 7.78 1.24
C PHE A 35 -27.50 7.09 1.32
N GLN A 36 -28.43 7.50 0.45
CA GLN A 36 -29.68 6.79 0.28
C GLN A 36 -29.31 5.57 -0.54
N GLY A 37 -29.15 4.44 0.15
CA GLY A 37 -29.12 3.14 -0.50
C GLY A 37 -30.33 3.01 -1.45
N PRO A 38 -30.25 2.15 -2.47
CA PRO A 38 -31.31 2.03 -3.47
C PRO A 38 -32.65 1.84 -2.76
N GLY A 39 -33.58 2.77 -3.00
CA GLY A 39 -34.83 2.90 -2.27
C GLY A 39 -35.58 1.58 -2.18
N SER A 40 -36.13 1.29 -1.00
CA SER A 40 -37.07 0.19 -0.78
C SER A 40 -38.38 0.46 -1.52
N GLY A 41 -38.37 0.17 -2.83
CA GLY A 41 -39.59 -0.12 -3.57
C GLY A 41 -40.33 -1.30 -2.92
N PRO A 42 -41.65 -1.42 -3.12
CA PRO A 42 -42.46 -2.44 -2.46
C PRO A 42 -41.83 -3.82 -2.70
N ALA A 43 -41.70 -4.58 -1.61
CA ALA A 43 -41.12 -5.91 -1.57
C ALA A 43 -41.90 -6.86 -2.49
N ASN A 44 -41.57 -6.83 -3.79
CA ASN A 44 -41.93 -7.88 -4.70
C ASN A 44 -41.03 -9.06 -4.34
N HIS A 45 -41.64 -10.08 -3.72
CA HIS A 45 -41.11 -11.43 -3.68
C HIS A 45 -40.62 -11.81 -5.08
N ARG A 46 -39.32 -11.62 -5.34
CA ARG A 46 -38.68 -12.26 -6.49
C ARG A 46 -38.60 -13.73 -6.12
N SER A 47 -39.46 -14.50 -6.77
CA SER A 47 -39.42 -15.95 -6.85
C SER A 47 -37.97 -16.43 -6.90
N SER A 48 -37.67 -17.41 -6.05
CA SER A 48 -36.50 -18.27 -6.13
C SER A 48 -36.41 -18.93 -7.50
N GLN A 49 -35.87 -18.22 -8.48
CA GLN A 49 -35.16 -18.85 -9.59
C GLN A 49 -33.78 -19.20 -9.02
N GLY A 50 -33.44 -20.48 -9.10
CA GLY A 50 -32.25 -21.04 -8.49
C GLY A 50 -30.98 -20.29 -8.89
N ILE A 51 -29.96 -20.42 -8.05
CA ILE A 51 -28.57 -20.13 -8.39
C ILE A 51 -28.17 -21.15 -9.46
N SER A 52 -28.55 -20.87 -10.71
CA SER A 52 -28.13 -21.61 -11.89
C SER A 52 -27.57 -20.60 -12.89
N GLY A 53 -26.24 -20.62 -13.05
CA GLY A 53 -25.49 -19.86 -14.05
C GLY A 53 -24.82 -18.60 -13.49
N ASN A 54 -23.61 -18.73 -12.93
CA ASN A 54 -22.85 -17.57 -12.44
C ASN A 54 -22.04 -16.93 -13.58
N ASP A 55 -22.74 -16.41 -14.59
CA ASP A 55 -22.09 -15.66 -15.66
C ASP A 55 -21.43 -14.41 -15.08
N PRO A 56 -20.18 -14.08 -15.48
CA PRO A 56 -19.49 -12.91 -14.96
C PRO A 56 -20.21 -11.62 -15.37
N ILE A 57 -20.23 -10.65 -14.47
CA ILE A 57 -20.64 -9.28 -14.76
C ILE A 57 -19.61 -8.68 -15.73
N ARG A 58 -20.06 -8.38 -16.96
CA ARG A 58 -19.21 -7.83 -18.02
C ARG A 58 -19.22 -6.32 -17.98
N GLU A 59 -18.02 -5.74 -17.93
CA GLU A 59 -17.86 -4.29 -17.95
C GLU A 59 -16.71 -3.88 -18.89
N GLU A 60 -16.88 -2.74 -19.55
CA GLU A 60 -15.92 -2.20 -20.51
C GLU A 60 -15.33 -0.89 -20.01
N PHE A 61 -14.00 -0.82 -20.07
CA PHE A 61 -13.20 0.33 -19.68
C PHE A 61 -12.22 0.70 -20.80
N ASP A 62 -11.60 1.87 -20.66
CA ASP A 62 -10.54 2.29 -21.57
C ASP A 62 -9.17 1.78 -21.07
N LEU A 63 -9.05 1.55 -19.76
CA LEU A 63 -7.89 0.96 -19.09
C LEU A 63 -8.31 0.10 -17.89
N VAL A 64 -7.74 -1.10 -17.77
CA VAL A 64 -7.80 -1.93 -16.55
C VAL A 64 -6.43 -1.96 -15.88
N VAL A 65 -6.36 -1.56 -14.62
CA VAL A 65 -5.16 -1.61 -13.78
C VAL A 65 -5.33 -2.70 -12.74
N VAL A 66 -4.44 -3.70 -12.74
CA VAL A 66 -4.44 -4.78 -11.75
C VAL A 66 -3.38 -4.49 -10.69
N GLY A 67 -3.81 -4.30 -9.45
CA GLY A 67 -2.96 -4.04 -8.27
C GLY A 67 -3.03 -2.59 -7.77
N GLY A 68 -3.68 -2.38 -6.62
CA GLY A 68 -3.78 -1.09 -5.93
C GLY A 68 -2.55 -0.67 -5.11
N GLY A 69 -1.35 -1.07 -5.52
CA GLY A 69 -0.10 -0.57 -4.94
C GLY A 69 0.15 0.91 -5.29
N ILE A 70 1.26 1.49 -4.84
CA ILE A 70 1.62 2.88 -5.21
C ILE A 70 1.74 3.05 -6.72
N ALA A 71 2.39 2.12 -7.42
CA ALA A 71 2.50 2.16 -8.88
C ALA A 71 1.12 2.15 -9.56
N GLY A 72 0.27 1.17 -9.25
CA GLY A 72 -1.04 1.03 -9.88
C GLY A 72 -2.02 2.16 -9.50
N THR A 73 -2.03 2.59 -8.24
CA THR A 73 -2.87 3.71 -7.79
C THR A 73 -2.48 5.01 -8.48
N THR A 74 -1.17 5.30 -8.56
CA THR A 74 -0.65 6.49 -9.28
C THR A 74 -1.01 6.43 -10.76
N ALA A 75 -0.81 5.29 -11.41
CA ALA A 75 -1.12 5.09 -12.83
C ALA A 75 -2.62 5.24 -13.11
N ALA A 76 -3.48 4.69 -12.26
CA ALA A 76 -4.94 4.77 -12.41
C ALA A 76 -5.44 6.22 -12.29
N ILE A 77 -4.98 6.96 -11.27
CA ILE A 77 -5.32 8.38 -11.10
C ILE A 77 -4.81 9.20 -12.29
N ALA A 78 -3.56 8.99 -12.71
CA ALA A 78 -3.00 9.68 -13.86
C ALA A 78 -3.84 9.44 -15.13
N ALA A 79 -4.21 8.19 -15.42
CA ALA A 79 -5.05 7.85 -16.56
C ALA A 79 -6.45 8.46 -16.47
N ALA A 80 -7.08 8.42 -15.29
CA ALA A 80 -8.40 8.99 -15.08
C ALA A 80 -8.44 10.52 -15.27
N ARG A 81 -7.42 11.22 -14.76
CA ARG A 81 -7.23 12.67 -14.96
C ARG A 81 -6.96 13.05 -16.41
N ASN A 82 -6.41 12.12 -17.21
CA ASN A 82 -6.25 12.27 -18.66
C ASN A 82 -7.48 11.81 -19.45
N GLY A 83 -8.61 11.55 -18.78
CA GLY A 83 -9.91 11.33 -19.42
C GLY A 83 -10.25 9.88 -19.75
N LEU A 84 -9.41 8.90 -19.36
CA LEU A 84 -9.75 7.48 -19.54
C LEU A 84 -10.73 7.02 -18.47
N ARG A 85 -11.69 6.15 -18.84
CA ARG A 85 -12.46 5.36 -17.88
C ARG A 85 -11.61 4.20 -17.39
N VAL A 86 -11.28 4.20 -16.10
CA VAL A 86 -10.32 3.27 -15.51
C VAL A 86 -11.01 2.33 -14.54
N ALA A 87 -10.69 1.04 -14.62
CA ALA A 87 -10.95 0.09 -13.54
C ALA A 87 -9.66 -0.15 -12.75
N LEU A 88 -9.66 0.16 -11.45
CA LEU A 88 -8.57 -0.20 -10.54
C LEU A 88 -8.98 -1.43 -9.73
N VAL A 89 -8.36 -2.57 -10.00
CA VAL A 89 -8.67 -3.87 -9.39
C VAL A 89 -7.65 -4.21 -8.33
N HIS A 90 -8.07 -4.35 -7.08
CA HIS A 90 -7.19 -4.72 -5.97
C HIS A 90 -7.79 -5.84 -5.12
N ASN A 91 -6.96 -6.83 -4.81
CA ASN A 91 -7.38 -8.04 -4.12
C ASN A 91 -7.63 -7.86 -2.62
N ARG A 92 -7.26 -6.72 -2.02
CA ARG A 92 -7.44 -6.43 -0.59
C ARG A 92 -8.36 -5.24 -0.34
N SER A 93 -8.67 -4.99 0.94
CA SER A 93 -9.64 -3.99 1.41
C SER A 93 -9.09 -2.56 1.44
N MET A 94 -7.78 -2.37 1.26
CA MET A 94 -7.15 -1.05 1.31
C MET A 94 -6.09 -0.91 0.22
N LEU A 95 -5.88 0.32 -0.24
CA LEU A 95 -4.87 0.65 -1.25
C LEU A 95 -3.49 0.81 -0.59
N GLY A 96 -2.46 0.93 -1.42
CA GLY A 96 -1.07 1.13 -1.01
C GLY A 96 -0.19 -0.10 -1.22
N GLY A 97 -0.78 -1.28 -1.41
CA GLY A 97 0.00 -2.50 -1.66
C GLY A 97 0.86 -2.82 -0.44
N ASN A 98 2.18 -2.74 -0.58
CA ASN A 98 3.12 -2.93 0.53
C ASN A 98 3.21 -1.70 1.45
N SER A 99 2.77 -0.54 0.96
CA SER A 99 2.69 0.68 1.77
C SER A 99 1.40 0.85 2.55
N SER A 100 0.44 -0.06 2.41
CA SER A 100 -0.77 0.00 3.21
C SER A 100 -0.46 -0.23 4.69
N SER A 101 -1.36 0.16 5.57
CA SER A 101 -1.18 -0.08 7.00
C SER A 101 -1.20 -1.57 7.41
N GLU A 102 -1.56 -2.49 6.50
CA GLU A 102 -1.45 -3.95 6.69
C GLU A 102 0.00 -4.46 6.61
N VAL A 103 0.87 -3.76 5.89
CA VAL A 103 2.26 -4.18 5.66
C VAL A 103 3.25 -3.16 6.24
N LYS A 104 2.87 -1.89 6.19
CA LYS A 104 3.55 -0.75 6.81
C LYS A 104 4.93 -0.43 6.26
N LEU A 105 5.23 -0.87 5.04
CA LEU A 105 6.45 -0.42 4.36
C LEU A 105 6.26 1.02 3.91
N PHE A 106 7.13 1.88 4.40
CA PHE A 106 7.14 3.26 3.97
C PHE A 106 7.51 3.34 2.46
N PRO A 107 6.73 4.01 1.58
CA PRO A 107 7.12 4.19 0.19
C PRO A 107 8.21 5.27 0.12
N GLU A 108 9.44 4.83 0.37
CA GLU A 108 10.61 5.69 0.24
C GLU A 108 10.71 6.25 -1.17
N ASN A 109 10.91 7.55 -1.25
CA ASN A 109 11.49 8.14 -2.45
C ASN A 109 12.97 7.74 -2.50
N ASN A 110 13.56 7.67 -3.70
CA ASN A 110 15.01 7.49 -3.86
C ASN A 110 15.87 8.65 -3.26
N SER A 111 15.28 9.49 -2.42
CA SER A 111 15.88 10.62 -1.69
C SER A 111 16.55 10.21 -0.39
N GLY A 112 16.35 8.98 0.10
CA GLY A 112 16.78 8.56 1.45
C GLY A 112 18.24 8.86 1.80
N HIS A 113 19.09 9.07 0.79
CA HIS A 113 20.49 9.48 0.95
C HIS A 113 20.90 10.70 0.12
N GLN A 114 19.95 11.38 -0.53
CA GLN A 114 20.22 12.52 -1.44
C GLN A 114 19.13 13.61 -1.26
N PRO A 115 19.42 14.73 -0.55
CA PRO A 115 18.43 15.76 -0.23
C PRO A 115 17.91 16.54 -1.46
N TRP A 116 18.53 16.36 -2.62
CA TRP A 116 18.22 17.06 -3.87
C TRP A 116 17.31 16.27 -4.81
N ILE A 117 17.05 15.00 -4.51
CA ILE A 117 16.19 14.13 -5.31
C ILE A 117 14.85 14.08 -4.59
N LYS A 118 13.75 14.40 -5.25
CA LYS A 118 12.40 14.20 -4.72
C LYS A 118 11.53 13.66 -5.84
N GLU A 119 10.87 12.53 -5.59
CA GLU A 119 9.83 12.03 -6.48
C GLU A 119 8.61 12.94 -6.40
N GLY A 120 8.20 13.50 -7.55
CA GLY A 120 7.12 14.47 -7.66
C GLY A 120 5.79 13.86 -8.15
N GLY A 121 4.89 14.73 -8.59
CA GLY A 121 3.62 14.34 -9.20
C GLY A 121 2.62 13.78 -8.19
N ILE A 122 1.80 12.83 -8.62
CA ILE A 122 0.71 12.24 -7.81
C ILE A 122 1.25 11.60 -6.52
N HIS A 123 2.46 11.01 -6.56
CA HIS A 123 3.10 10.46 -5.36
C HIS A 123 3.34 11.53 -4.29
N ASP A 124 3.78 12.72 -4.70
CA ASP A 124 3.99 13.86 -3.80
C ASP A 124 2.67 14.45 -3.29
N GLU A 125 1.59 14.37 -4.06
CA GLU A 125 0.25 14.72 -3.58
C GLU A 125 -0.18 13.83 -2.41
N PHE A 126 0.10 12.51 -2.48
CA PHE A 126 -0.20 11.58 -1.38
C PHE A 126 0.60 11.93 -0.13
N HIS A 127 1.91 12.09 -0.30
CA HIS A 127 2.82 12.45 0.78
C HIS A 127 2.42 13.76 1.44
N THR A 128 2.22 14.81 0.64
CA THR A 128 1.86 16.13 1.16
C THR A 128 0.55 16.08 1.93
N GLU A 129 -0.47 15.44 1.38
CA GLU A 129 -1.77 15.35 2.05
C GLU A 129 -1.70 14.52 3.34
N GLU A 130 -0.96 13.41 3.31
CA GLU A 130 -0.83 12.57 4.48
C GLU A 130 0.00 13.24 5.58
N ARG A 131 1.07 13.98 5.24
CA ARG A 131 1.86 14.77 6.21
C ARG A 131 1.06 15.89 6.88
N VAL A 132 0.03 16.43 6.21
CA VAL A 132 -0.87 17.42 6.80
C VAL A 132 -1.81 16.80 7.85
N ARG A 133 -2.17 15.53 7.69
CA ARG A 133 -3.18 14.84 8.50
C ARG A 133 -2.60 13.92 9.57
N ASN A 134 -1.43 13.35 9.34
CA ASN A 134 -0.83 12.36 10.21
C ASN A 134 0.02 13.03 11.30
N HIS A 135 -0.19 12.58 12.54
CA HIS A 135 0.50 13.07 13.73
C HIS A 135 1.70 12.19 14.12
N PHE A 136 1.90 11.06 13.43
CA PHE A 136 3.08 10.22 13.57
C PHE A 136 4.19 10.66 12.62
N GLU A 137 5.43 10.40 13.03
CA GLU A 137 6.60 10.58 12.18
C GLU A 137 6.51 9.74 10.90
N TYR A 138 7.31 10.09 9.90
CA TYR A 138 7.49 9.24 8.72
C TYR A 138 8.63 8.27 8.97
N ARG A 139 8.30 7.03 9.30
CA ARG A 139 9.27 5.98 9.56
C ARG A 139 8.70 4.63 9.11
N GLU A 140 9.59 3.69 8.80
CA GLU A 140 9.21 2.31 8.49
C GLU A 140 8.41 1.68 9.64
N GLY A 141 7.44 0.83 9.28
CA GLY A 141 6.55 0.07 10.16
C GLY A 141 5.66 0.83 11.13
N ILE A 142 5.64 2.16 11.08
CA ILE A 142 4.65 2.99 11.78
C ILE A 142 3.56 3.55 10.85
N MET A 143 3.53 3.11 9.59
CA MET A 143 2.45 3.47 8.66
C MET A 143 1.10 3.06 9.25
N ASN A 144 0.15 3.98 9.14
CA ASN A 144 -1.15 3.88 9.79
C ASN A 144 -2.28 4.25 8.82
N CYS A 145 -3.51 4.26 9.33
CA CYS A 145 -4.71 4.47 8.53
C CYS A 145 -4.76 5.82 7.80
N HIS A 146 -3.98 6.83 8.21
CA HIS A 146 -3.97 8.12 7.50
C HIS A 146 -3.50 7.97 6.05
N TRP A 147 -2.50 7.11 5.81
CA TRP A 147 -2.01 6.82 4.47
C TRP A 147 -3.07 6.12 3.62
N ASP A 148 -3.70 5.07 4.16
CA ASP A 148 -4.74 4.32 3.47
C ASP A 148 -5.94 5.22 3.10
N LEU A 149 -6.35 6.10 4.03
CA LEU A 149 -7.44 7.04 3.82
C LEU A 149 -7.11 8.08 2.74
N VAL A 150 -5.87 8.59 2.71
CA VAL A 150 -5.44 9.53 1.67
C VAL A 150 -5.48 8.87 0.29
N LEU A 151 -4.94 7.66 0.16
CA LEU A 151 -4.99 6.92 -1.11
C LEU A 151 -6.44 6.65 -1.53
N TYR A 152 -7.27 6.19 -0.60
CA TYR A 152 -8.67 5.89 -0.85
C TYR A 152 -9.46 7.13 -1.29
N GLU A 153 -9.32 8.25 -0.57
CA GLU A 153 -9.97 9.51 -0.91
C GLU A 153 -9.53 10.03 -2.28
N LYS A 154 -8.22 10.05 -2.55
CA LYS A 154 -7.68 10.51 -3.84
C LYS A 154 -8.23 9.70 -5.00
N VAL A 155 -8.38 8.38 -4.84
CA VAL A 155 -8.98 7.50 -5.84
C VAL A 155 -10.48 7.76 -6.02
N LEU A 156 -11.24 7.93 -4.92
CA LEU A 156 -12.68 8.18 -4.98
C LEU A 156 -13.04 9.55 -5.59
N LEU A 157 -12.16 10.53 -5.47
CA LEU A 157 -12.37 11.87 -6.03
C LEU A 157 -12.19 11.92 -7.55
N GLU A 158 -11.64 10.87 -8.18
CA GLU A 158 -11.47 10.81 -9.63
C GLU A 158 -12.74 10.27 -10.31
N PRO A 159 -13.53 11.09 -11.03
CA PRO A 159 -14.85 10.68 -11.54
C PRO A 159 -14.81 9.60 -12.62
N ASN A 160 -13.68 9.48 -13.34
CA ASN A 160 -13.50 8.47 -14.37
C ASN A 160 -12.85 7.17 -13.84
N LEU A 161 -12.59 7.08 -12.55
CA LEU A 161 -11.94 5.93 -11.94
C LEU A 161 -12.95 5.14 -11.11
N ARG A 162 -13.13 3.86 -11.45
CA ARG A 162 -13.89 2.92 -10.64
C ARG A 162 -12.96 1.98 -9.88
N LEU A 163 -13.13 1.94 -8.57
CA LEU A 163 -12.35 1.12 -7.66
C LEU A 163 -13.06 -0.22 -7.37
N PHE A 164 -12.33 -1.32 -7.52
CA PHE A 164 -12.74 -2.69 -7.18
C PHE A 164 -11.83 -3.24 -6.08
N LEU A 165 -12.17 -2.99 -4.82
CA LEU A 165 -11.49 -3.58 -3.66
C LEU A 165 -11.97 -5.02 -3.40
N ASN A 166 -11.18 -5.78 -2.65
CA ASN A 166 -11.44 -7.19 -2.33
C ASN A 166 -11.70 -8.05 -3.57
N THR A 167 -11.13 -7.66 -4.71
CA THR A 167 -11.40 -8.23 -6.03
C THR A 167 -10.11 -8.83 -6.56
N HIS A 168 -10.05 -10.16 -6.54
CA HIS A 168 -8.89 -10.93 -6.96
C HIS A 168 -8.99 -11.24 -8.46
N ALA A 169 -8.12 -10.64 -9.26
CA ALA A 169 -7.92 -11.05 -10.64
C ALA A 169 -7.26 -12.43 -10.66
N HIS A 170 -7.88 -13.40 -11.35
CA HIS A 170 -7.47 -14.81 -11.35
C HIS A 170 -7.40 -15.43 -12.74
N GLY A 171 -7.71 -14.67 -13.80
CA GLY A 171 -7.61 -15.16 -15.17
C GLY A 171 -7.52 -14.05 -16.21
N VAL A 172 -7.04 -14.41 -17.39
CA VAL A 172 -6.93 -13.54 -18.56
C VAL A 172 -7.56 -14.26 -19.74
N LEU A 173 -8.46 -13.57 -20.46
CA LEU A 173 -8.97 -14.03 -21.74
C LEU A 173 -8.23 -13.29 -22.85
N MET A 174 -7.51 -14.05 -23.67
CA MET A 174 -6.76 -13.50 -24.81
C MET A 174 -7.69 -13.27 -26.01
N LYS A 175 -7.46 -12.18 -26.73
CA LYS A 175 -8.09 -11.83 -28.00
C LYS A 175 -7.08 -12.01 -29.13
N GLY A 176 -6.90 -13.27 -29.55
CA GLY A 176 -5.83 -13.67 -30.46
C GLY A 176 -4.53 -13.99 -29.71
N GLU A 177 -3.41 -14.10 -30.43
CA GLU A 177 -2.14 -14.58 -29.85
C GLU A 177 -1.47 -13.58 -28.93
N ASN A 178 -1.45 -12.28 -29.29
CA ASN A 178 -0.60 -11.27 -28.63
C ASN A 178 -1.40 -10.12 -28.02
N ARG A 179 -2.68 -10.32 -27.70
CA ARG A 179 -3.53 -9.25 -27.17
C ARG A 179 -4.44 -9.74 -26.08
N ILE A 180 -4.41 -9.07 -24.93
CA ILE A 180 -5.37 -9.31 -23.86
C ILE A 180 -6.74 -8.76 -24.29
N GLY A 181 -7.79 -9.56 -24.09
CA GLY A 181 -9.18 -9.17 -24.30
C GLY A 181 -9.86 -8.70 -23.02
N SER A 182 -9.78 -9.50 -21.96
CA SER A 182 -10.38 -9.19 -20.66
C SER A 182 -9.67 -9.88 -19.49
N VAL A 183 -9.88 -9.35 -18.29
CA VAL A 183 -9.43 -9.91 -17.02
C VAL A 183 -10.63 -10.50 -16.29
N LEU A 184 -10.47 -11.73 -15.82
CA LEU A 184 -11.44 -12.40 -14.95
C LEU A 184 -11.10 -12.14 -13.49
N ALA A 185 -12.08 -11.71 -12.72
CA ALA A 185 -11.88 -11.41 -11.31
C ALA A 185 -13.05 -11.85 -10.43
N LEU A 186 -12.74 -12.23 -9.19
CA LEU A 186 -13.71 -12.63 -8.17
C LEU A 186 -13.63 -11.68 -6.98
N GLN A 187 -14.77 -11.12 -6.57
CA GLN A 187 -14.86 -10.26 -5.41
C GLN A 187 -15.30 -11.04 -4.16
N ILE A 188 -14.39 -11.16 -3.17
CA ILE A 188 -14.53 -12.07 -2.03
C ILE A 188 -15.74 -11.72 -1.14
N GLY A 189 -16.00 -10.42 -0.90
CA GLY A 189 -17.08 -9.99 -0.01
C GLY A 189 -18.49 -10.03 -0.60
N THR A 190 -18.61 -10.20 -1.92
CA THR A 190 -19.91 -10.17 -2.61
C THR A 190 -20.16 -11.40 -3.47
N GLU A 191 -19.15 -12.28 -3.59
CA GLU A 191 -19.13 -13.45 -4.48
C GLU A 191 -19.40 -13.10 -5.95
N LYS A 192 -19.25 -11.83 -6.33
CA LYS A 192 -19.44 -11.37 -7.71
C LYS A 192 -18.24 -11.76 -8.55
N SER A 193 -18.52 -12.42 -9.66
CA SER A 193 -17.56 -12.63 -10.75
C SER A 193 -17.64 -11.47 -11.75
N PHE A 194 -16.49 -11.00 -12.22
CA PHE A 194 -16.35 -9.92 -13.19
C PHE A 194 -15.52 -10.38 -14.38
N GLU A 195 -15.89 -9.88 -15.56
CA GLU A 195 -15.07 -9.91 -16.76
C GLU A 195 -14.87 -8.47 -17.20
N LEU A 196 -13.65 -7.96 -17.00
CA LEU A 196 -13.30 -6.56 -17.23
C LEU A 196 -12.50 -6.45 -18.52
N SER A 197 -13.09 -5.85 -19.55
CA SER A 197 -12.45 -5.67 -20.85
C SER A 197 -11.95 -4.24 -21.04
N ALA A 198 -10.83 -4.11 -21.74
CA ALA A 198 -10.26 -2.82 -22.13
C ALA A 198 -9.32 -2.99 -23.33
N PRO A 199 -9.01 -1.91 -24.07
CA PRO A 199 -7.95 -1.93 -25.06
C PRO A 199 -6.54 -1.90 -24.44
N LEU A 200 -6.41 -1.42 -23.19
CA LEU A 200 -5.14 -1.27 -22.48
C LEU A 200 -5.22 -1.91 -21.08
N PHE A 201 -4.09 -2.45 -20.64
CA PHE A 201 -3.95 -3.07 -19.32
C PHE A 201 -2.63 -2.65 -18.67
N ILE A 202 -2.64 -2.49 -17.35
CA ILE A 202 -1.43 -2.31 -16.53
C ILE A 202 -1.36 -3.43 -15.51
N ASP A 203 -0.23 -4.16 -15.52
CA ASP A 203 0.11 -5.12 -14.48
C ASP A 203 0.95 -4.43 -13.39
N SER A 204 0.30 -4.17 -12.27
CA SER A 204 0.91 -3.70 -11.03
C SER A 204 0.57 -4.63 -9.87
N SER A 205 0.35 -5.92 -10.17
CA SER A 205 -0.05 -6.96 -9.21
C SER A 205 1.02 -7.26 -8.16
N GLY A 206 2.26 -6.88 -8.44
CA GLY A 206 3.43 -7.20 -7.62
C GLY A 206 4.01 -8.59 -7.87
N ASP A 207 3.32 -9.47 -8.61
CA ASP A 207 3.76 -10.83 -8.97
C ASP A 207 3.97 -11.04 -10.49
N GLY A 208 3.78 -9.97 -11.29
CA GLY A 208 3.72 -10.06 -12.76
C GLY A 208 2.62 -11.00 -13.25
N PHE A 209 1.54 -11.11 -12.48
CA PHE A 209 0.49 -12.11 -12.67
C PHE A 209 -0.22 -11.99 -14.03
N LEU A 210 -0.57 -10.77 -14.42
CA LEU A 210 -1.30 -10.51 -15.65
C LEU A 210 -0.40 -10.77 -16.86
N GLY A 211 0.84 -10.26 -16.82
CA GLY A 211 1.83 -10.51 -17.88
C GLY A 211 2.10 -12.00 -18.07
N HIS A 212 2.30 -12.72 -16.96
CA HIS A 212 2.49 -14.17 -16.97
C HIS A 212 1.32 -14.93 -17.60
N LEU A 213 0.08 -14.65 -17.18
CA LEU A 213 -1.10 -15.32 -17.73
C LEU A 213 -1.40 -14.91 -19.17
N ALA A 214 -0.97 -13.72 -19.60
CA ALA A 214 -1.05 -13.28 -20.98
C ALA A 214 0.00 -13.93 -21.89
N GLY A 215 0.91 -14.74 -21.33
CA GLY A 215 1.99 -15.40 -22.09
C GLY A 215 3.17 -14.47 -22.42
N ALA A 216 3.32 -13.35 -21.71
CA ALA A 216 4.52 -12.53 -21.85
C ALA A 216 5.76 -13.32 -21.42
N GLU A 217 6.91 -13.01 -22.05
CA GLU A 217 8.20 -13.47 -21.55
C GLU A 217 8.44 -12.89 -20.15
N TYR A 218 9.11 -13.65 -19.30
CA TYR A 218 9.48 -13.19 -17.97
C TYR A 218 10.70 -13.95 -17.47
N ARG A 219 11.33 -13.41 -16.44
CA ARG A 219 12.51 -13.97 -15.79
C ARG A 219 12.45 -13.91 -14.28
N TRP A 220 13.40 -14.61 -13.67
CA TRP A 220 13.60 -14.71 -12.23
C TRP A 220 15.05 -14.42 -11.87
N GLY A 221 15.26 -13.94 -10.65
CA GLY A 221 16.58 -13.75 -10.07
C GLY A 221 17.41 -12.73 -10.83
N ARG A 222 18.69 -13.00 -11.07
CA ARG A 222 19.67 -12.03 -11.59
C ARG A 222 20.41 -12.57 -12.79
N GLU A 223 20.61 -11.72 -13.78
CA GLU A 223 21.25 -12.04 -15.05
C GLU A 223 22.75 -12.22 -14.95
N ALA A 224 23.28 -13.00 -15.90
CA ALA A 224 24.70 -12.99 -16.20
C ALA A 224 25.06 -11.74 -17.02
N ARG A 225 26.24 -11.16 -16.76
CA ARG A 225 26.84 -10.06 -17.53
C ARG A 225 26.87 -10.38 -19.02
N SER A 226 27.12 -11.62 -19.40
CA SER A 226 27.21 -12.05 -20.80
C SER A 226 25.89 -12.03 -21.56
N GLU A 227 24.74 -11.97 -20.88
CA GLU A 227 23.42 -11.98 -21.52
C GLU A 227 23.10 -10.63 -22.17
N TYR A 228 23.45 -9.52 -21.50
CA TYR A 228 23.13 -8.15 -21.93
C TYR A 228 24.34 -7.20 -22.01
N ASN A 229 25.54 -7.69 -21.76
CA ASN A 229 26.75 -6.88 -21.60
C ASN A 229 26.62 -5.83 -20.47
N GLU A 230 25.92 -6.18 -19.39
CA GLU A 230 25.67 -5.31 -18.24
C GLU A 230 26.84 -5.38 -17.23
N PRO A 231 27.67 -4.33 -17.09
CA PRO A 231 28.93 -4.42 -16.34
C PRO A 231 28.75 -4.72 -14.85
N LEU A 232 27.62 -4.29 -14.27
CA LEU A 232 27.28 -4.48 -12.87
C LEU A 232 26.57 -5.82 -12.58
N ALA A 233 26.21 -6.58 -13.62
CA ALA A 233 25.61 -7.90 -13.46
C ALA A 233 26.63 -8.95 -13.00
N LEU A 234 26.11 -10.08 -12.52
CA LEU A 234 26.91 -11.19 -12.03
C LEU A 234 27.63 -11.91 -13.17
N ASP A 235 28.70 -12.64 -12.89
CA ASP A 235 29.34 -13.46 -13.92
C ASP A 235 28.48 -14.68 -14.31
N GLN A 236 27.69 -15.21 -13.38
CA GLN A 236 26.73 -16.31 -13.60
C GLN A 236 25.35 -15.88 -13.12
N ALA A 237 24.32 -16.25 -13.88
CA ALA A 237 22.94 -16.02 -13.49
C ALA A 237 22.57 -16.90 -12.29
N ASP A 238 21.67 -16.39 -11.43
CA ASP A 238 21.04 -17.18 -10.38
C ASP A 238 19.57 -16.79 -10.18
N GLU A 239 18.83 -17.61 -9.45
CA GLU A 239 17.39 -17.39 -9.19
C GLU A 239 17.15 -16.60 -7.89
N LYS A 240 18.17 -15.90 -7.37
CA LYS A 240 18.03 -15.16 -6.10
C LYS A 240 17.30 -13.85 -6.33
N VAL A 241 16.19 -13.70 -5.64
CA VAL A 241 15.41 -12.46 -5.53
C VAL A 241 15.56 -11.86 -4.15
N MET A 242 15.17 -10.59 -4.00
CA MET A 242 14.92 -10.03 -2.67
C MET A 242 13.87 -10.88 -1.93
N GLY A 243 14.09 -11.13 -0.64
CA GLY A 243 13.18 -11.93 0.17
C GLY A 243 11.94 -11.15 0.60
N ASN A 244 11.06 -11.83 1.32
CA ASN A 244 9.83 -11.24 1.81
C ASN A 244 9.96 -10.86 3.29
N THR A 245 9.46 -9.68 3.64
CA THR A 245 9.57 -9.13 4.99
C THR A 245 8.22 -9.15 5.71
N LEU A 246 8.26 -9.26 7.04
CA LEU A 246 7.13 -8.90 7.92
C LEU A 246 7.55 -7.78 8.84
N PHE A 247 6.67 -6.80 9.02
CA PHE A 247 6.84 -5.73 9.99
C PHE A 247 6.03 -5.99 11.26
N PHE A 248 6.45 -5.35 12.34
CA PHE A 248 5.68 -5.23 13.55
C PHE A 248 5.60 -3.77 13.98
N ARG A 249 4.67 -3.47 14.88
CA ARG A 249 4.63 -2.20 15.59
C ARG A 249 4.70 -2.46 17.08
N ALA A 250 5.56 -1.72 17.76
CA ALA A 250 5.63 -1.71 19.21
C ALA A 250 5.24 -0.33 19.75
N VAL A 251 4.67 -0.32 20.95
CA VAL A 251 4.22 0.90 21.63
C VAL A 251 4.78 0.93 23.05
N ASP A 252 5.31 2.07 23.46
CA ASP A 252 5.66 2.31 24.87
C ASP A 252 4.37 2.46 25.68
N THR A 253 4.18 1.57 26.65
CA THR A 253 3.00 1.58 27.51
C THR A 253 3.19 2.41 28.79
N GLY A 254 4.39 2.97 28.99
CA GLY A 254 4.80 3.69 30.20
C GLY A 254 5.03 2.80 31.42
N LYS A 255 4.94 1.47 31.27
CA LYS A 255 5.16 0.49 32.34
C LYS A 255 5.77 -0.80 31.76
N PRO A 256 6.47 -1.61 32.56
CA PRO A 256 7.09 -2.83 32.06
C PRO A 256 6.09 -3.81 31.44
N VAL A 257 6.42 -4.34 30.26
CA VAL A 257 5.63 -5.35 29.53
C VAL A 257 6.50 -6.59 29.29
N PRO A 258 6.38 -7.65 30.10
CA PRO A 258 7.14 -8.88 29.88
C PRO A 258 6.73 -9.54 28.57
N PHE A 259 7.70 -10.13 27.86
CA PHE A 259 7.43 -10.95 26.68
C PHE A 259 7.97 -12.36 26.90
N LYS A 260 7.13 -13.37 26.64
CA LYS A 260 7.55 -14.77 26.63
C LYS A 260 7.59 -15.26 25.19
N ARG A 261 8.78 -15.62 24.69
CA ARG A 261 8.93 -16.21 23.37
C ARG A 261 8.07 -17.46 23.20
N PRO A 262 7.27 -17.57 22.13
CA PRO A 262 6.66 -18.84 21.75
C PRO A 262 7.72 -19.88 21.42
N GLU A 263 7.52 -21.13 21.81
CA GLU A 263 8.54 -22.19 21.65
C GLU A 263 8.98 -22.41 20.19
N TRP A 264 8.08 -22.16 19.24
CA TRP A 264 8.36 -22.31 17.81
C TRP A 264 9.12 -21.12 17.22
N ALA A 265 9.16 -19.95 17.86
CA ALA A 265 9.87 -18.77 17.36
C ALA A 265 11.40 -18.95 17.43
N ALA A 266 12.13 -18.24 16.57
CA ALA A 266 13.59 -18.28 16.55
C ALA A 266 14.18 -17.78 17.87
N LEU A 267 15.33 -18.31 18.26
CA LEU A 267 16.07 -17.85 19.44
C LEU A 267 17.34 -17.15 18.97
N PHE A 268 17.52 -15.91 19.42
CA PHE A 268 18.72 -15.11 19.19
C PHE A 268 19.18 -14.60 20.57
N GLU A 269 20.18 -15.26 21.15
CA GLU A 269 20.59 -15.02 22.55
C GLU A 269 21.57 -13.85 22.67
N SER A 270 22.22 -13.47 21.56
CA SER A 270 23.24 -12.44 21.53
C SER A 270 23.23 -11.63 20.25
N GLU A 271 23.84 -10.44 20.30
CA GLU A 271 24.04 -9.56 19.13
C GLU A 271 24.84 -10.26 18.00
N ALA A 272 25.63 -11.29 18.32
CA ALA A 272 26.35 -12.06 17.32
C ALA A 272 25.42 -12.88 16.41
N ASP A 273 24.20 -13.17 16.87
CA ASP A 273 23.18 -13.87 16.07
C ASP A 273 22.51 -12.93 15.05
N LEU A 274 22.61 -11.61 15.26
CA LEU A 274 22.03 -10.55 14.42
C LEU A 274 23.13 -9.57 13.94
N PRO A 275 24.16 -10.07 13.22
CA PRO A 275 25.32 -9.24 12.89
C PRO A 275 24.94 -8.07 11.98
N ALA A 276 25.45 -6.88 12.33
CA ALA A 276 25.21 -5.62 11.61
C ALA A 276 23.72 -5.20 11.55
N ARG A 277 22.88 -5.72 12.45
CA ARG A 277 21.49 -5.28 12.60
C ARG A 277 21.38 -4.43 13.86
N ASN A 278 20.92 -3.19 13.72
CA ASN A 278 20.68 -2.32 14.87
C ASN A 278 19.22 -2.41 15.32
N HIS A 279 18.99 -2.17 16.61
CA HIS A 279 17.68 -2.22 17.25
C HIS A 279 17.20 -0.84 17.71
N GLN A 280 17.59 0.24 17.02
CA GLN A 280 17.33 1.61 17.50
C GLN A 280 15.87 2.06 17.31
N TYR A 281 15.16 1.50 16.32
CA TYR A 281 13.81 1.90 15.94
C TYR A 281 12.78 0.83 16.34
N ILE A 282 12.66 0.61 17.64
CA ILE A 282 11.89 -0.48 18.24
C ILE A 282 10.40 -0.38 17.89
N GLU A 283 9.88 0.82 17.65
CA GLU A 283 8.46 1.05 17.40
C GLU A 283 8.00 0.57 16.03
N GLY A 284 8.89 0.58 15.03
CA GLY A 284 8.56 0.41 13.61
C GLY A 284 9.02 -0.92 13.00
N GLY A 285 9.61 -1.83 13.77
CA GLY A 285 10.19 -3.05 13.20
C GLY A 285 11.27 -2.78 12.16
N TYR A 286 11.64 -3.81 11.37
CA TYR A 286 12.84 -3.75 10.55
C TYR A 286 12.67 -4.41 9.19
N TRP A 287 13.10 -3.72 8.13
CA TRP A 287 13.06 -4.22 6.75
C TRP A 287 13.86 -5.51 6.54
N TRP A 288 14.89 -5.72 7.36
CA TRP A 288 15.82 -6.83 7.23
C TRP A 288 15.35 -8.15 7.85
N ILE A 289 14.19 -8.17 8.51
CA ILE A 289 13.53 -9.42 8.93
C ILE A 289 12.90 -10.04 7.67
N GLU A 290 13.75 -10.65 6.87
CA GLU A 290 13.48 -11.01 5.49
C GLU A 290 13.78 -12.50 5.26
N VAL A 291 12.86 -13.19 4.60
CA VAL A 291 13.00 -14.59 4.23
C VAL A 291 12.94 -14.70 2.71
N GLY A 292 14.06 -15.12 2.12
CA GLY A 292 14.19 -15.32 0.68
C GLY A 292 14.76 -16.68 0.36
N ALA A 293 15.82 -16.72 -0.44
CA ALA A 293 16.47 -17.96 -0.87
C ALA A 293 16.80 -18.90 0.32
N PRO A 294 16.55 -20.22 0.20
CA PRO A 294 16.21 -20.94 -1.03
C PRO A 294 14.71 -20.97 -1.38
N HIS A 295 13.84 -20.30 -0.62
CA HIS A 295 12.40 -20.34 -0.85
C HIS A 295 11.99 -19.53 -2.09
N HIS A 296 11.05 -20.07 -2.86
CA HIS A 296 10.52 -19.39 -4.04
C HIS A 296 9.35 -18.47 -3.64
N PRO A 297 9.37 -17.16 -4.01
CA PRO A 297 8.48 -16.14 -3.45
C PRO A 297 6.98 -16.31 -3.77
N ILE A 298 6.65 -17.13 -4.78
CA ILE A 298 5.25 -17.39 -5.16
C ILE A 298 4.74 -18.73 -4.63
N THR A 299 5.42 -19.83 -4.94
CA THR A 299 4.98 -21.18 -4.59
C THR A 299 5.11 -21.47 -3.10
N ASP A 300 6.11 -20.88 -2.44
CA ASP A 300 6.44 -21.15 -1.03
C ASP A 300 6.00 -20.00 -0.12
N ASN A 301 5.00 -19.21 -0.56
CA ASN A 301 4.59 -17.99 0.12
C ASN A 301 4.15 -18.24 1.57
N GLU A 302 3.48 -19.36 1.84
CA GLU A 302 2.98 -19.69 3.17
C GLU A 302 4.09 -20.18 4.11
N GLU A 303 5.08 -20.89 3.57
CA GLU A 303 6.31 -21.28 4.25
C GLU A 303 7.12 -20.03 4.59
N ILE A 304 7.30 -19.13 3.62
CA ILE A 304 7.97 -17.84 3.80
C ILE A 304 7.27 -17.02 4.88
N ARG A 305 5.94 -16.92 4.83
CA ARG A 305 5.15 -16.22 5.86
C ARG A 305 5.39 -16.83 7.24
N HIS A 306 5.36 -18.15 7.36
CA HIS A 306 5.57 -18.83 8.65
C HIS A 306 6.99 -18.60 9.18
N GLU A 307 8.00 -18.75 8.34
CA GLU A 307 9.40 -18.54 8.70
C GLU A 307 9.69 -17.08 9.06
N ALA A 308 9.13 -16.13 8.31
CA ALA A 308 9.28 -14.71 8.61
C ALA A 308 8.67 -14.36 9.97
N LEU A 309 7.51 -14.95 10.31
CA LEU A 309 6.89 -14.75 11.62
C LEU A 309 7.71 -15.39 12.73
N ARG A 310 8.30 -16.57 12.47
CA ARG A 310 9.22 -17.26 13.38
C ARG A 310 10.42 -16.39 13.74
N GLN A 311 11.03 -15.77 12.74
CA GLN A 311 12.18 -14.87 12.91
C GLN A 311 11.78 -13.55 13.56
N LEU A 312 10.67 -12.93 13.14
CA LEU A 312 10.17 -11.68 13.71
C LEU A 312 9.97 -11.78 15.22
N LEU A 313 9.29 -12.82 15.68
CA LEU A 313 9.06 -13.03 17.11
C LEU A 313 10.36 -13.36 17.87
N GLY A 314 11.33 -13.97 17.20
CA GLY A 314 12.67 -14.17 17.75
C GLY A 314 13.46 -12.87 17.89
N VAL A 315 13.39 -11.99 16.90
CA VAL A 315 13.99 -10.65 16.99
C VAL A 315 13.32 -9.83 18.09
N TRP A 316 11.99 -9.92 18.21
CA TRP A 316 11.29 -9.26 19.30
C TRP A 316 11.68 -9.82 20.68
N ASP A 317 11.84 -11.14 20.80
CA ASP A 317 12.37 -11.78 22.00
C ASP A 317 13.76 -11.26 22.34
N HIS A 318 14.65 -11.20 21.36
CA HIS A 318 15.99 -10.64 21.52
C HIS A 318 15.95 -9.23 22.09
N ILE A 319 15.16 -8.36 21.46
CA ILE A 319 14.98 -6.96 21.90
C ILE A 319 14.48 -6.87 23.35
N LYS A 320 13.53 -7.74 23.73
CA LYS A 320 12.89 -7.71 25.04
C LYS A 320 13.70 -8.36 26.16
N ASN A 321 14.42 -9.43 25.86
CA ASN A 321 14.94 -10.36 26.88
C ASN A 321 16.46 -10.56 26.79
N HIS A 322 17.11 -10.19 25.69
CA HIS A 322 18.52 -10.47 25.43
C HIS A 322 19.28 -9.19 25.08
N GLY A 323 19.80 -8.50 26.08
CA GLY A 323 20.53 -7.24 25.92
C GLY A 323 19.78 -6.03 26.50
N ASP A 324 20.45 -4.88 26.54
CA ASP A 324 19.84 -3.61 26.96
C ASP A 324 19.48 -2.77 25.74
N HIS A 325 18.23 -2.93 25.30
CA HIS A 325 17.66 -2.22 24.17
C HIS A 325 16.73 -1.09 24.60
N GLY A 326 16.56 -0.82 25.90
CA GLY A 326 15.54 0.14 26.37
C GLY A 326 14.10 -0.25 26.04
N ALA A 327 13.84 -1.53 25.73
CA ALA A 327 12.53 -2.02 25.30
C ALA A 327 11.61 -2.45 26.46
N GLU A 328 11.99 -2.24 27.72
CA GLU A 328 11.28 -2.79 28.90
C GLU A 328 9.78 -2.47 28.91
N ASN A 329 9.42 -1.22 28.59
CA ASN A 329 8.03 -0.76 28.63
C ASN A 329 7.26 -0.97 27.32
N TYR A 330 7.94 -1.43 26.28
CA TYR A 330 7.34 -1.64 24.97
C TYR A 330 6.59 -2.97 24.88
N GLY A 331 5.40 -2.92 24.31
CA GLY A 331 4.60 -4.08 23.93
C GLY A 331 4.33 -4.11 22.43
N LEU A 332 4.20 -5.30 21.85
CA LEU A 332 3.75 -5.47 20.46
C LEU A 332 2.27 -5.03 20.36
N GLU A 333 2.01 -4.07 19.49
CA GLU A 333 0.66 -3.63 19.11
C GLU A 333 0.19 -4.36 17.84
N PHE A 334 1.10 -4.55 16.88
CA PHE A 334 0.79 -5.13 15.59
C PHE A 334 1.92 -6.07 15.14
N VAL A 335 1.56 -7.17 14.49
CA VAL A 335 2.47 -8.04 13.75
C VAL A 335 1.83 -8.34 12.41
N GLY A 336 2.58 -8.14 11.32
CA GLY A 336 2.13 -8.45 9.98
C GLY A 336 1.98 -9.96 9.78
N PHE A 337 0.90 -10.36 9.10
CA PHE A 337 0.69 -11.75 8.66
C PHE A 337 0.75 -11.89 7.13
N TRP A 338 0.86 -10.77 6.41
CA TRP A 338 0.96 -10.75 4.97
C TRP A 338 2.42 -10.54 4.56
N PRO A 339 3.09 -11.56 3.96
CA PRO A 339 4.48 -11.41 3.55
C PRO A 339 4.57 -10.36 2.44
N TYR A 340 5.40 -9.34 2.68
CA TYR A 340 5.71 -8.32 1.69
C TYR A 340 6.61 -8.92 0.61
N LYS A 341 6.10 -9.08 -0.61
CA LYS A 341 6.92 -9.44 -1.77
C LYS A 341 7.57 -8.21 -2.41
N ARG A 342 8.89 -8.28 -2.58
CA ARG A 342 9.70 -7.20 -3.18
C ARG A 342 9.95 -7.41 -4.65
N GLU A 343 10.23 -8.65 -5.02
CA GLU A 343 10.61 -9.05 -6.37
C GLU A 343 10.04 -10.43 -6.68
N CYS A 344 9.64 -10.61 -7.94
CA CYS A 344 8.95 -11.79 -8.43
C CYS A 344 9.30 -12.00 -9.92
N ARG A 345 8.30 -12.36 -10.74
CA ARG A 345 8.42 -12.34 -12.20
C ARG A 345 8.75 -10.93 -12.68
N ARG A 346 9.91 -10.79 -13.31
CA ARG A 346 10.26 -9.59 -14.08
C ARG A 346 9.80 -9.85 -15.52
N ILE A 347 8.68 -9.21 -15.90
CA ILE A 347 8.07 -9.26 -17.24
C ILE A 347 8.89 -8.42 -18.22
#